data_AF-A0A6N6QGZ7-F1
#
_entry.id   AF-A0A6N6QGZ7-F1
#
_cell.length_a   1.000
_cell.length_b   1.000
_cell.length_c   1.000
_cell.angle_alpha   90.00
_cell.angle_beta   90.00
_cell.angle_gamma   90.00
#
_symmetry.space_group_name_H-M   'P 1'
#
loop_
_entity.id
_entity.type
_entity.pdbx_description
1 polymer ?
#
loop_
_entity_poly.entity_id
_entity_poly.type
_entity_poly.pdbx_seq_one_letter_code
_entity_poly.pdbx_strand_id
1 'polypeptide(L)'
;MTESTIQFAAASPVGLPRLVPQQKWRPTKKNIPPTVLQRQHFLGVVREYVAEHHPVPPIPVPELKVHADAIVARLGCDPVFRDFIGVLVNNELWREQLAGVPFERRLLLLPKCLRVESKCPAPFDEFGLLCKQCGLCSIQDLTIEAEKLGYAVLVAEGSAVVMSLIQTGKIEAIVGVSCLSVLERAFPYMEAAAVPGVAVPLLQDDCIDTNVDLDWVWDYIHLTADDRTRRLDLGRLRDEVDFWFAPASMDLLMGVAKSETERIAREWLGRAGKRWRPFLTVAVHQALVGGGDETVSDDVRRVALAVECFHKASLIHDDIEDDDAERYGEPTLHSQFGVPVALNVGDLLIGEGYRLLASCGATAEAKVEMLRVAAEGQRELCRGQGAELLWTRRPGVLTPLQVVDIFRQKTAPAFEVALRLGAILAGGHDEVGDVLGTYSRALGIAYQIRDDLDDLGPEGEGGDIDGRRPSLLLAVARDRSSGESREKLDRFWRREGVPDAAATAALYREVGADERCRHLLESYQEEAIRSLALLDNPSVKGLLRRVVGKIFNDVEIKGWCREQEQTAARRRAAAAEPTASAAA
;
A
#
# COMPACT_ATOMS: atom_id res chain seq x y z
N MET A 1 -46.74 6.57 -15.39
CA MET A 1 -45.29 6.50 -15.69
C MET A 1 -44.59 6.62 -14.36
N THR A 2 -44.23 5.48 -13.77
CA THR A 2 -43.60 5.39 -12.46
C THR A 2 -42.13 5.73 -12.57
N GLU A 3 -41.68 6.77 -11.86
CA GLU A 3 -40.28 7.08 -11.64
C GLU A 3 -39.58 5.84 -11.06
N SER A 4 -38.76 5.17 -11.87
CA SER A 4 -37.94 4.05 -11.43
C SER A 4 -36.74 4.62 -10.69
N THR A 5 -36.89 4.92 -9.40
CA THR A 5 -35.77 5.22 -8.51
C THR A 5 -34.83 4.02 -8.53
N ILE A 6 -33.57 4.21 -8.93
CA ILE A 6 -32.52 3.19 -8.78
C ILE A 6 -32.46 2.86 -7.28
N GLN A 7 -32.96 1.70 -6.89
CA GLN A 7 -32.88 1.21 -5.52
C GLN A 7 -31.45 0.77 -5.25
N PHE A 8 -30.65 1.67 -4.69
CA PHE A 8 -29.38 1.31 -4.05
C PHE A 8 -29.70 0.40 -2.86
N ALA A 9 -29.13 -0.81 -2.85
CA ALA A 9 -29.42 -1.82 -1.85
C ALA A 9 -29.05 -1.33 -0.44
N ALA A 10 -29.91 -1.60 0.54
CA ALA A 10 -29.68 -1.31 1.95
C ALA A 10 -28.60 -2.23 2.55
N ALA A 11 -27.33 -1.98 2.23
CA ALA A 11 -26.21 -2.35 3.09
C ALA A 11 -25.91 -1.17 4.04
N SER A 12 -25.18 -1.41 5.13
CA SER A 12 -24.80 -0.39 6.14
C SER A 12 -24.55 0.97 5.51
N PRO A 13 -25.18 2.06 6.02
CA PRO A 13 -25.14 3.35 5.36
C PRO A 13 -23.68 3.80 5.20
N VAL A 14 -23.24 3.90 3.94
CA VAL A 14 -21.97 4.52 3.62
C VAL A 14 -22.08 5.97 4.07
N GLY A 15 -21.15 6.42 4.90
CA GLY A 15 -21.03 7.81 5.29
C GLY A 15 -19.74 8.38 4.74
N LEU A 16 -19.72 9.67 4.37
CA LEU A 16 -18.45 10.32 4.04
C LEU A 16 -17.63 10.46 5.33
N PRO A 17 -16.36 10.01 5.35
CA PRO A 17 -15.52 10.13 6.54
C PRO A 17 -15.27 11.59 6.90
N ARG A 18 -14.97 11.86 8.17
CA ARG A 18 -14.51 13.17 8.61
C ARG A 18 -13.12 13.42 8.04
N LEU A 19 -12.90 14.62 7.48
CA LEU A 19 -11.61 14.98 6.90
C LEU A 19 -10.51 14.97 7.97
N VAL A 20 -9.40 14.30 7.65
CA VAL A 20 -8.25 14.25 8.54
C VAL A 20 -7.15 15.22 8.09
N PRO A 21 -6.66 16.06 9.00
CA PRO A 21 -5.50 16.90 8.79
C PRO A 21 -4.24 16.17 8.33
N GLN A 22 -3.78 16.48 7.13
CA GLN A 22 -2.54 15.93 6.55
C GLN A 22 -1.28 16.38 7.30
N GLN A 23 -0.34 15.45 7.48
CA GLN A 23 1.07 15.77 7.70
C GLN A 23 1.76 16.01 6.36
N LYS A 24 2.40 17.16 6.20
CA LYS A 24 3.15 17.47 4.98
C LYS A 24 4.44 16.67 4.94
N TRP A 25 4.67 15.92 3.85
CA TRP A 25 5.96 15.29 3.61
C TRP A 25 7.02 16.36 3.34
N ARG A 26 8.16 16.25 4.03
CA ARG A 26 9.28 17.20 3.91
C ARG A 26 10.57 16.45 3.56
N PRO A 27 11.51 17.10 2.84
CA PRO A 27 12.81 16.50 2.54
C PRO A 27 13.51 16.02 3.81
N THR A 28 14.26 14.93 3.70
CA THR A 28 15.09 14.43 4.80
C THR A 28 16.25 15.36 5.08
N LYS A 29 16.74 15.38 6.31
CA LYS A 29 17.99 16.05 6.66
C LYS A 29 19.17 15.42 5.91
N LYS A 30 20.18 16.22 5.57
CA LYS A 30 21.36 15.79 4.79
C LYS A 30 22.14 14.61 5.39
N ASN A 31 22.16 14.48 6.73
CA ASN A 31 22.84 13.41 7.45
C ASN A 31 21.96 12.16 7.66
N ILE A 32 20.81 12.09 6.99
CA ILE A 32 19.90 10.94 7.01
C ILE A 32 19.73 10.46 5.57
N PRO A 33 19.95 9.16 5.28
CA PRO A 33 19.79 8.65 3.93
C PRO A 33 18.35 8.89 3.43
N PRO A 34 18.16 9.56 2.28
CA PRO A 34 16.86 10.05 1.84
C PRO A 34 15.85 8.94 1.55
N THR A 35 16.29 7.81 1.01
CA THR A 35 15.40 6.72 0.58
C THR A 35 15.40 5.55 1.56
N VAL A 36 14.26 4.86 1.65
CA VAL A 36 14.11 3.63 2.44
C VAL A 36 15.11 2.57 1.96
N LEU A 37 15.29 2.42 0.65
CA LEU A 37 16.22 1.45 0.05
C LEU A 37 17.66 1.69 0.51
N GLN A 38 18.10 2.95 0.56
CA GLN A 38 19.44 3.27 1.03
C GLN A 38 19.60 2.97 2.52
N ARG A 39 18.60 3.29 3.35
CA ARG A 39 18.60 2.94 4.78
C ARG A 39 18.65 1.43 5.01
N GLN A 40 17.90 0.66 4.22
CA GLN A 40 17.90 -0.81 4.27
C GLN A 40 19.24 -1.40 3.83
N HIS A 41 19.84 -0.85 2.77
CA HIS A 41 21.18 -1.25 2.33
C HIS A 41 22.22 -1.04 3.43
N PHE A 42 22.20 0.13 4.08
CA PHE A 42 23.11 0.41 5.20
C PHE A 42 22.90 -0.57 6.36
N LEU A 43 21.65 -0.84 6.74
CA LEU A 43 21.32 -1.82 7.77
C LEU A 43 21.81 -3.23 7.42
N GLY A 44 21.71 -3.65 6.16
CA GLY A 44 22.24 -4.94 5.69
C GLY A 44 23.74 -5.06 5.92
N VAL A 45 24.52 -4.04 5.52
CA VAL A 45 25.97 -4.04 5.73
C VAL A 45 26.35 -3.96 7.21
N VAL A 46 25.58 -3.22 8.03
CA VAL A 46 25.77 -3.18 9.48
C VAL A 46 25.60 -4.57 10.10
N ARG A 47 24.57 -5.32 9.68
CA ARG A 47 24.33 -6.69 10.17
C ARG A 47 25.46 -7.65 9.83
N GLU A 48 25.92 -7.62 8.58
CA GLU A 48 27.09 -8.40 8.16
C GLU A 48 28.32 -8.04 9.00
N TYR A 49 28.57 -6.75 9.19
CA TYR A 49 29.71 -6.28 9.98
C TYR A 49 29.64 -6.72 11.44
N VAL A 50 28.48 -6.58 12.09
CA VAL A 50 28.26 -7.02 13.49
C VAL A 50 28.40 -8.54 13.62
N ALA A 51 27.90 -9.30 12.65
CA ALA A 51 28.05 -10.76 12.61
C ALA A 51 29.49 -11.21 12.38
N GLU A 52 30.33 -10.40 11.72
CA GLU A 52 31.74 -10.69 11.46
C GLU A 52 32.66 -10.31 12.64
N HIS A 53 32.39 -9.16 13.27
CA HIS A 53 33.29 -8.57 14.27
C HIS A 53 32.84 -8.78 15.71
N HIS A 54 31.58 -9.21 15.92
CA HIS A 54 30.96 -9.46 17.22
C HIS A 54 31.24 -8.39 18.30
N PRO A 55 30.92 -7.10 18.04
CA PRO A 55 31.00 -6.08 19.09
C PRO A 55 30.03 -6.44 20.23
N VAL A 56 30.37 -6.05 21.46
CA VAL A 56 29.55 -6.37 22.65
C VAL A 56 29.01 -5.08 23.26
N PRO A 57 27.68 -4.91 23.39
CA PRO A 57 27.10 -3.74 24.07
C PRO A 57 27.23 -3.86 25.61
N PRO A 58 27.22 -2.73 26.37
CA PRO A 58 27.18 -1.34 25.90
C PRO A 58 28.53 -0.89 25.30
N ILE A 59 28.49 -0.18 24.17
CA ILE A 59 29.68 0.36 23.50
C ILE A 59 29.80 1.87 23.75
N PRO A 60 30.94 2.35 24.26
CA PRO A 60 31.21 3.78 24.39
C PRO A 60 31.15 4.52 23.06
N VAL A 61 30.63 5.74 23.07
CA VAL A 61 30.53 6.60 21.86
C VAL A 61 31.83 6.67 21.03
N PRO A 62 33.04 6.80 21.61
CA PRO A 62 34.27 6.79 20.83
C PRO A 62 34.51 5.49 20.06
N GLU A 63 34.18 4.35 20.65
CA GLU A 63 34.31 3.03 20.02
C GLU A 63 33.20 2.79 18.98
N LEU A 64 31.97 3.22 19.26
CA LEU A 64 30.87 3.18 18.30
C LEU A 64 31.21 3.96 17.01
N LYS A 65 31.93 5.09 17.15
CA LYS A 65 32.43 5.87 15.99
C LYS A 65 33.45 5.10 15.16
N VAL A 66 34.33 4.31 15.78
CA VAL A 66 35.31 3.48 15.05
C VAL A 66 34.59 2.43 14.19
N HIS A 67 33.59 1.76 14.75
CA HIS A 67 32.77 0.80 13.97
C HIS A 67 31.99 1.49 12.85
N ALA A 68 31.38 2.65 13.14
CA ALA A 68 30.66 3.42 12.14
C ALA A 68 31.59 3.89 11.00
N ASP A 69 32.82 4.33 11.30
CA ASP A 69 33.81 4.73 10.30
C ASP A 69 34.25 3.56 9.41
N ALA A 70 34.46 2.38 10.00
CA ALA A 70 34.77 1.17 9.23
C ALA A 70 33.65 0.80 8.26
N ILE A 71 32.40 0.95 8.70
CA ILE A 71 31.21 0.66 7.87
C ILE A 71 31.02 1.73 6.79
N VAL A 72 31.24 3.02 7.09
CA VAL A 72 31.25 4.11 6.10
C VAL A 72 32.28 3.80 5.00
N ALA A 73 33.49 3.36 5.38
CA ALA A 73 34.52 2.97 4.42
C ALA A 73 34.11 1.74 3.59
N ARG A 74 33.48 0.72 4.21
CA ARG A 74 32.98 -0.48 3.51
C ARG A 74 31.84 -0.15 2.53
N LEU A 75 30.94 0.76 2.89
CA LEU A 75 29.85 1.23 2.04
C LEU A 75 30.32 2.18 0.93
N GLY A 76 31.49 2.81 1.08
CA GLY A 76 31.95 3.87 0.18
C GLY A 76 31.01 5.09 0.17
N CYS A 77 30.29 5.34 1.25
CA CYS A 77 29.30 6.41 1.35
C CYS A 77 29.89 7.72 1.93
N ASP A 78 29.12 8.81 1.84
CA ASP A 78 29.51 10.10 2.42
C ASP A 78 29.62 9.99 3.97
N PRO A 79 30.72 10.46 4.59
CA PRO A 79 30.90 10.48 6.04
C PRO A 79 29.80 11.22 6.82
N VAL A 80 29.00 12.06 6.16
CA VAL A 80 27.84 12.73 6.76
C VAL A 80 26.83 11.75 7.37
N PHE A 81 26.81 10.48 6.92
CA PHE A 81 25.93 9.44 7.45
C PHE A 81 26.50 8.69 8.67
N ARG A 82 27.70 9.03 9.13
CA ARG A 82 28.37 8.34 10.25
C ARG A 82 27.48 8.18 11.47
N ASP A 83 26.83 9.25 11.92
CA ASP A 83 26.02 9.20 13.15
C ASP A 83 24.76 8.34 12.96
N PHE A 84 24.16 8.38 11.77
CA PHE A 84 23.06 7.48 11.40
C PHE A 84 23.51 6.01 11.41
N ILE A 85 24.68 5.70 10.85
CA ILE A 85 25.27 4.36 10.87
C ILE A 85 25.59 3.94 12.32
N GLY A 86 26.08 4.84 13.17
CA GLY A 86 26.27 4.59 14.60
C GLY A 86 24.98 4.16 15.30
N VAL A 87 23.86 4.82 15.00
CA VAL A 87 22.53 4.39 15.51
C VAL A 87 22.18 2.98 15.03
N LEU A 88 22.44 2.64 13.76
CA LEU A 88 22.18 1.29 13.24
C LEU A 88 23.03 0.23 13.96
N VAL A 89 24.31 0.50 14.18
CA VAL A 89 25.21 -0.41 14.91
C VAL A 89 24.69 -0.62 16.33
N ASN A 90 24.42 0.46 17.08
CA ASN A 90 23.88 0.34 18.45
C ASN A 90 22.58 -0.47 18.48
N ASN A 91 21.67 -0.19 17.54
CA ASN A 91 20.41 -0.89 17.46
C ASN A 91 20.57 -2.39 17.24
N GLU A 92 21.43 -2.79 16.32
CA GLU A 92 21.66 -4.21 16.00
C GLU A 92 22.28 -4.95 17.19
N LEU A 93 23.18 -4.29 17.94
CA LEU A 93 23.81 -4.87 19.12
C LEU A 93 22.83 -5.13 20.26
N TRP A 94 21.84 -4.25 20.45
CA TRP A 94 20.82 -4.37 21.51
C TRP A 94 19.56 -5.11 21.07
N ARG A 95 19.45 -5.49 19.79
CA ARG A 95 18.23 -6.02 19.21
C ARG A 95 17.72 -7.25 19.97
N GLU A 96 18.58 -8.24 20.21
CA GLU A 96 18.18 -9.48 20.87
C GLU A 96 17.83 -9.28 22.35
N GLN A 97 18.59 -8.44 23.06
CA GLN A 97 18.33 -8.14 24.47
C GLN A 97 17.02 -7.38 24.62
N LEU A 98 16.73 -6.40 23.75
CA LEU A 98 15.42 -5.73 23.72
C LEU A 98 14.30 -6.74 23.54
N ALA A 99 14.47 -7.65 22.58
CA ALA A 99 13.50 -8.69 22.24
C ALA A 99 13.20 -9.63 23.42
N GLY A 100 14.19 -9.89 24.27
CA GLY A 100 14.06 -10.72 25.47
C GLY A 100 13.37 -10.06 26.67
N VAL A 101 13.21 -8.74 26.69
CA VAL A 101 12.52 -8.04 27.79
C VAL A 101 10.99 -8.13 27.61
N PRO A 102 10.18 -8.48 28.62
CA PRO A 102 8.71 -8.44 28.51
C PRO A 102 8.19 -7.04 28.19
N PHE A 103 7.13 -6.92 27.38
CA PHE A 103 6.61 -5.63 26.90
C PHE A 103 6.22 -4.68 28.03
N GLU A 104 5.67 -5.18 29.13
CA GLU A 104 5.30 -4.43 30.32
C GLU A 104 6.47 -3.79 31.07
N ARG A 105 7.70 -4.20 30.72
CA ARG A 105 8.95 -3.63 31.23
C ARG A 105 9.65 -2.77 30.18
N ARG A 106 8.99 -2.44 29.07
CA ARG A 106 9.52 -1.60 28.00
C ARG A 106 8.89 -0.21 28.01
N LEU A 107 9.68 0.77 27.60
CA LEU A 107 9.25 2.14 27.39
C LEU A 107 9.30 2.49 25.91
N LEU A 108 8.18 2.98 25.37
CA LEU A 108 8.15 3.65 24.07
C LEU A 108 8.24 5.17 24.30
N LEU A 109 9.32 5.77 23.80
CA LEU A 109 9.54 7.20 23.88
C LEU A 109 9.30 7.85 22.51
N LEU A 110 8.27 8.70 22.43
CA LEU A 110 7.89 9.42 21.23
C LEU A 110 8.16 10.92 21.39
N PRO A 111 8.58 11.63 20.33
CA PRO A 111 8.78 13.06 20.40
C PRO A 111 7.48 13.78 20.03
N LYS A 112 7.22 14.91 20.69
CA LYS A 112 6.00 15.70 20.49
C LYS A 112 5.89 16.28 19.07
N CYS A 113 7.03 16.41 18.37
CA CYS A 113 7.14 16.95 17.02
C CYS A 113 6.59 16.01 15.94
N LEU A 114 6.16 14.79 16.27
CA LEU A 114 5.36 13.94 15.37
C LEU A 114 3.90 14.39 15.24
N ARG A 115 3.42 15.33 16.06
CA ARG A 115 2.03 15.84 15.95
C ARG A 115 1.89 16.81 14.79
N VAL A 116 0.65 17.06 14.36
CA VAL A 116 0.29 18.25 13.58
C VAL A 116 0.11 19.42 14.56
N GLU A 117 1.12 20.26 14.71
CA GLU A 117 1.19 21.27 15.77
C GLU A 117 -0.01 22.22 15.77
N SER A 118 -0.40 22.70 14.60
CA SER A 118 -1.48 23.67 14.44
C SER A 118 -2.88 23.17 14.82
N LYS A 119 -3.06 21.84 14.97
CA LYS A 119 -4.39 21.22 15.13
C LYS A 119 -4.47 20.24 16.28
N CYS A 120 -3.35 19.89 16.91
CA CYS A 120 -3.33 18.91 18.01
C CYS A 120 -4.06 19.47 19.24
N PRO A 121 -5.13 18.80 19.73
CA PRO A 121 -5.89 19.25 20.90
C PRO A 121 -5.27 18.77 22.24
N ALA A 122 -4.15 18.06 22.20
CA ALA A 122 -3.56 17.41 23.37
C ALA A 122 -2.94 18.44 24.33
N PRO A 123 -3.28 18.39 25.64
CA PRO A 123 -2.62 19.23 26.64
C PRO A 123 -1.23 18.70 26.96
N PHE A 124 -0.46 19.52 27.68
CA PHE A 124 0.85 19.15 28.23
C PHE A 124 0.80 19.12 29.74
N ASP A 125 1.55 18.20 30.34
CA ASP A 125 1.86 18.19 31.76
C ASP A 125 3.37 18.33 31.98
N GLU A 126 3.83 18.07 33.21
CA GLU A 126 5.25 18.12 33.57
C GLU A 126 6.09 16.99 32.92
N PHE A 127 5.44 15.93 32.43
CA PHE A 127 6.09 14.76 31.85
C PHE A 127 6.09 14.79 30.32
N GLY A 128 5.11 15.41 29.67
CA GLY A 128 5.07 15.51 28.21
C GLY A 128 3.69 15.85 27.63
N LEU A 129 3.47 15.43 26.39
CA LEU A 129 2.21 15.59 25.66
C LEU A 129 1.23 14.47 26.04
N LEU A 130 0.02 14.83 26.47
CA LEU A 130 -1.03 13.88 26.81
C LEU A 130 -1.94 13.61 25.59
N CYS A 131 -1.55 12.62 24.79
CA CYS A 131 -2.27 12.24 23.57
C CYS A 131 -3.77 12.00 23.83
N LYS A 132 -4.63 12.73 23.11
CA LYS A 132 -6.11 12.59 23.17
C LYS A 132 -6.69 11.65 22.11
N GLN A 133 -5.83 10.93 21.40
CA GLN A 133 -6.23 10.02 20.31
C GLN A 133 -7.18 10.72 19.30
N CYS A 134 -6.78 11.92 18.86
CA CYS A 134 -7.56 12.79 17.99
C CYS A 134 -7.57 12.41 16.49
N GLY A 135 -6.76 11.44 16.08
CA GLY A 135 -6.65 10.89 14.73
C GLY A 135 -5.68 11.63 13.81
N LEU A 136 -4.98 12.65 14.32
CA LEU A 136 -4.27 13.62 13.46
C LEU A 136 -2.81 13.27 13.14
N CYS A 137 -2.22 12.28 13.81
CA CYS A 137 -0.81 11.95 13.67
C CYS A 137 -0.51 10.54 14.16
N SER A 138 0.69 10.04 13.82
CA SER A 138 1.15 8.71 14.19
C SER A 138 1.32 8.46 15.69
N ILE A 139 1.40 9.50 16.51
CA ILE A 139 1.52 9.36 17.98
C ILE A 139 0.38 8.50 18.51
N GLN A 140 -0.85 8.73 18.05
CA GLN A 140 -2.00 7.94 18.48
C GLN A 140 -1.83 6.45 18.21
N ASP A 141 -1.52 6.09 16.95
CA ASP A 141 -1.44 4.69 16.55
C ASP A 141 -0.34 3.96 17.34
N LEU A 142 0.81 4.62 17.49
CA LEU A 142 1.94 4.08 18.22
C LEU A 142 1.65 3.95 19.72
N THR A 143 0.97 4.93 20.31
CA THR A 143 0.55 4.87 21.73
C THR A 143 -0.44 3.74 21.96
N ILE A 144 -1.52 3.66 21.17
CA ILE A 144 -2.54 2.61 21.32
C ILE A 144 -1.91 1.23 21.21
N GLU A 145 -1.03 1.03 20.22
CA GLU A 145 -0.42 -0.28 20.00
C GLU A 145 0.56 -0.67 21.09
N ALA A 146 1.42 0.26 21.50
CA ALA A 146 2.39 -0.02 22.55
C ALA A 146 1.68 -0.28 23.90
N GLU A 147 0.65 0.50 24.24
CA GLU A 147 -0.17 0.26 25.44
C GLU A 147 -0.89 -1.11 25.36
N LYS A 148 -1.39 -1.52 24.20
CA LYS A 148 -2.00 -2.85 23.98
C LYS A 148 -1.01 -3.98 24.27
N LEU A 149 0.25 -3.82 23.87
CA LEU A 149 1.31 -4.79 24.16
C LEU A 149 1.77 -4.75 25.63
N GLY A 150 1.49 -3.66 26.35
CA GLY A 150 1.84 -3.48 27.76
C GLY A 150 2.91 -2.42 28.02
N TYR A 151 3.47 -1.78 26.98
CA TYR A 151 4.49 -0.75 27.15
C TYR A 151 4.01 0.39 28.04
N ALA A 152 4.95 0.97 28.80
CA ALA A 152 4.80 2.36 29.20
C ALA A 152 5.06 3.24 27.97
N VAL A 153 4.20 4.23 27.70
CA VAL A 153 4.37 5.18 26.60
C VAL A 153 4.58 6.58 27.16
N LEU A 154 5.61 7.28 26.67
CA LEU A 154 5.88 8.67 27.04
C LEU A 154 6.08 9.50 25.78
N VAL A 155 5.33 10.60 25.66
CA VAL A 155 5.48 11.56 24.57
C VAL A 155 6.24 12.79 25.06
N ALA A 156 7.56 12.71 25.11
CA ALA A 156 8.41 13.72 25.74
C ALA A 156 9.78 13.84 25.06
N GLU A 157 10.45 14.96 25.30
CA GLU A 157 11.80 15.25 24.81
C GLU A 157 12.86 15.23 25.93
N GLY A 158 12.45 14.96 27.18
CA GLY A 158 13.30 15.11 28.37
C GLY A 158 13.95 13.81 28.84
N SER A 159 15.27 13.79 28.94
CA SER A 159 16.05 12.65 29.47
C SER A 159 15.83 12.41 30.97
N ALA A 160 15.47 13.44 31.74
CA ALA A 160 15.34 13.32 33.21
C ALA A 160 14.23 12.34 33.65
N VAL A 161 13.07 12.38 32.99
CA VAL A 161 11.94 11.48 33.30
C VAL A 161 12.30 10.05 32.91
N VAL A 162 12.91 9.86 31.74
CA VAL A 162 13.37 8.56 31.25
C VAL A 162 14.38 7.96 32.24
N MET A 163 15.36 8.74 32.71
CA MET A 163 16.35 8.27 33.67
C MET A 163 15.72 7.90 35.02
N SER A 164 14.76 8.68 35.50
CA SER A 164 14.00 8.34 36.72
C SER A 164 13.27 7.00 36.57
N LEU A 165 12.59 6.78 35.43
CA LEU A 165 11.90 5.51 35.14
C LEU A 165 12.85 4.32 35.09
N ILE A 166 14.03 4.47 34.47
CA ILE A 166 15.08 3.45 34.47
C ILE A 166 15.56 3.16 35.91
N GLN A 167 15.88 4.19 36.69
CA GLN A 167 16.39 4.05 38.06
C GLN A 167 15.39 3.36 39.01
N THR A 168 14.09 3.45 38.72
CA THR A 168 13.07 2.73 39.49
C THR A 168 13.04 1.23 39.24
N GLY A 169 13.74 0.72 38.21
CA GLY A 169 13.75 -0.69 37.80
C GLY A 169 12.44 -1.18 37.16
N LYS A 170 11.47 -0.28 36.94
CA LYS A 170 10.20 -0.59 36.27
C LYS A 170 10.39 -0.79 34.76
N ILE A 171 11.32 -0.04 34.18
CA ILE A 171 11.67 -0.12 32.76
C ILE A 171 13.04 -0.77 32.63
N GLU A 172 13.12 -1.81 31.81
CA GLU A 172 14.33 -2.57 31.51
C GLU A 172 14.75 -2.47 30.04
N ALA A 173 13.94 -1.85 29.17
CA ALA A 173 14.23 -1.69 27.76
C ALA A 173 13.53 -0.45 27.16
N ILE A 174 14.13 0.15 26.13
CA ILE A 174 13.61 1.39 25.52
C ILE A 174 13.58 1.27 24.00
N VAL A 175 12.42 1.63 23.42
CA VAL A 175 12.27 1.96 22.00
C VAL A 175 12.10 3.47 21.90
N GLY A 176 13.09 4.16 21.33
CA GLY A 176 13.11 5.61 21.21
C GLY A 176 12.85 6.09 19.78
N VAL A 177 12.07 7.15 19.62
CA VAL A 177 11.97 7.91 18.38
C VAL A 177 12.49 9.31 18.63
N SER A 178 13.51 9.76 17.89
CA SER A 178 14.08 11.09 18.10
C SER A 178 14.95 11.55 16.94
N CYS A 179 15.27 12.83 16.87
CA CYS A 179 16.25 13.32 15.89
C CYS A 179 17.68 12.93 16.31
N LEU A 180 18.59 12.81 15.34
CA LEU A 180 19.97 12.36 15.58
C LEU A 180 20.69 13.18 16.66
N SER A 181 20.49 14.51 16.69
CA SER A 181 21.11 15.41 17.66
C SER A 181 20.62 15.18 19.10
N VAL A 182 19.42 14.66 19.29
CA VAL A 182 18.92 14.26 20.61
C VAL A 182 19.46 12.88 20.98
N LEU A 183 19.51 11.94 20.04
CA LEU A 183 20.05 10.59 20.27
C LEU A 183 21.51 10.62 20.72
N GLU A 184 22.34 11.44 20.07
CA GLU A 184 23.75 11.64 20.45
C GLU A 184 23.93 12.06 21.92
N ARG A 185 22.98 12.82 22.46
CA ARG A 185 23.01 13.26 23.87
C ARG A 185 22.40 12.23 24.82
N ALA A 186 21.49 11.38 24.33
CA ALA A 186 20.79 10.38 25.14
C ALA A 186 21.62 9.10 25.32
N PHE A 187 22.36 8.67 24.30
CA PHE A 187 23.12 7.42 24.30
C PHE A 187 24.11 7.25 25.46
N PRO A 188 24.91 8.26 25.87
CA PRO A 188 25.82 8.10 27.01
C PRO A 188 25.11 7.73 28.32
N TYR A 189 23.87 8.19 28.51
CA TYR A 189 23.10 7.89 29.72
C TYR A 189 22.54 6.46 29.67
N MET A 190 22.09 6.00 28.50
CA MET A 190 21.60 4.64 28.31
C MET A 190 22.74 3.61 28.41
N GLU A 191 23.89 3.95 27.84
CA GLU A 191 25.15 3.21 27.97
C GLU A 191 25.54 3.05 29.45
N ALA A 192 25.59 4.15 30.21
CA ALA A 192 25.95 4.14 31.62
C ALA A 192 24.96 3.35 32.49
N ALA A 193 23.69 3.29 32.09
CA ALA A 193 22.66 2.51 32.77
C ALA A 193 22.58 1.04 32.29
N ALA A 194 23.35 0.67 31.25
CA ALA A 194 23.33 -0.64 30.60
C ALA A 194 21.90 -1.12 30.22
N VAL A 195 21.04 -0.18 29.82
CA VAL A 195 19.65 -0.48 29.43
C VAL A 195 19.59 -0.78 27.92
N PRO A 196 19.08 -1.95 27.51
CA PRO A 196 18.78 -2.25 26.12
C PRO A 196 17.96 -1.15 25.46
N GLY A 197 18.50 -0.58 24.40
CA GLY A 197 17.98 0.63 23.82
C GLY A 197 18.14 0.70 22.33
N VAL A 198 17.02 0.77 21.62
CA VAL A 198 17.00 0.99 20.18
C VAL A 198 16.37 2.34 19.85
N ALA A 199 16.81 2.95 18.76
CA ALA A 199 16.32 4.25 18.33
C ALA A 199 15.98 4.30 16.84
N VAL A 200 14.88 4.98 16.49
CA VAL A 200 14.49 5.30 15.12
C VAL A 200 14.66 6.80 14.89
N PRO A 201 15.60 7.21 14.02
CA PRO A 201 15.82 8.62 13.71
C PRO A 201 14.60 9.28 13.02
N LEU A 202 14.22 10.47 13.49
CA LEU A 202 13.32 11.36 12.75
C LEU A 202 13.96 11.82 11.45
N LEU A 203 13.17 11.98 10.39
CA LEU A 203 13.63 12.41 9.07
C LEU A 203 13.98 13.91 9.02
N GLN A 204 13.46 14.70 9.95
CA GLN A 204 13.73 16.12 10.15
C GLN A 204 14.09 16.41 11.62
N ASP A 205 14.69 17.57 11.88
CA ASP A 205 15.13 17.98 13.23
C ASP A 205 14.71 19.41 13.61
N ASP A 206 13.77 20.00 12.88
CA ASP A 206 13.23 21.35 13.14
C ASP A 206 12.10 21.36 14.19
N CYS A 207 11.85 20.22 14.85
CA CYS A 207 10.96 20.04 15.98
C CYS A 207 9.47 20.39 15.74
N ILE A 208 9.03 20.51 14.49
CA ILE A 208 7.64 20.83 14.12
C ILE A 208 7.23 19.90 12.99
N ASP A 209 6.07 19.23 13.08
CA ASP A 209 5.49 18.40 12.01
C ASP A 209 6.50 17.45 11.33
N THR A 210 7.33 16.80 12.13
CA THR A 210 8.39 15.88 11.66
C THR A 210 7.83 14.52 11.26
N ASN A 211 8.55 13.82 10.38
CA ASN A 211 8.24 12.48 9.94
C ASN A 211 9.26 11.48 10.50
N VAL A 212 8.86 10.22 10.53
CA VAL A 212 9.69 9.07 10.92
C VAL A 212 9.40 7.91 9.97
N ASP A 213 10.35 6.99 9.84
CA ASP A 213 10.10 5.70 9.22
C ASP A 213 9.18 4.86 10.14
N LEU A 214 7.86 5.01 9.95
CA LEU A 214 6.85 4.42 10.84
C LEU A 214 6.93 2.90 10.90
N ASP A 215 7.25 2.26 9.77
CA ASP A 215 7.46 0.81 9.72
C ASP A 215 8.54 0.39 10.71
N TRP A 216 9.65 1.13 10.75
CA TRP A 216 10.78 0.79 11.60
C TRP A 216 10.45 0.95 13.09
N VAL A 217 9.68 1.98 13.46
CA VAL A 217 9.18 2.13 14.84
C VAL A 217 8.29 0.94 15.21
N TRP A 218 7.43 0.56 14.27
CA TRP A 218 6.48 -0.52 14.45
C TRP A 218 7.16 -1.88 14.64
N ASP A 219 8.20 -2.15 13.86
CA ASP A 219 9.04 -3.35 13.99
C ASP A 219 9.66 -3.45 15.39
N TYR A 220 10.18 -2.35 15.95
CA TYR A 220 10.78 -2.38 17.29
C TYR A 220 9.78 -2.49 18.43
N ILE A 221 8.57 -1.93 18.29
CA ILE A 221 7.52 -2.07 19.30
C ILE A 221 7.06 -3.54 19.41
N HIS A 222 7.10 -4.31 18.32
CA HIS A 222 6.68 -5.72 18.31
C HIS A 222 7.82 -6.73 18.52
N LEU A 223 9.05 -6.27 18.68
CA LEU A 223 10.22 -7.15 18.72
C LEU A 223 10.13 -8.12 19.91
N THR A 224 10.24 -9.43 19.70
CA THR A 224 10.20 -10.47 20.76
C THR A 224 11.30 -11.50 20.58
N ALA A 225 11.70 -12.23 21.63
CA ALA A 225 12.75 -13.25 21.52
C ALA A 225 12.34 -14.41 20.58
N ASP A 226 11.04 -14.70 20.48
CA ASP A 226 10.44 -15.65 19.52
C ASP A 226 10.09 -15.00 18.16
N ASP A 227 10.54 -13.77 17.91
CA ASP A 227 10.12 -12.97 16.77
C ASP A 227 10.43 -13.66 15.43
N ARG A 228 9.39 -14.22 14.84
CA ARG A 228 9.34 -14.67 13.45
C ARG A 228 8.74 -13.60 12.53
N THR A 229 8.41 -12.40 13.02
CA THR A 229 7.92 -11.28 12.21
C THR A 229 9.07 -10.74 11.36
N ARG A 230 9.41 -11.49 10.32
CA ARG A 230 10.34 -11.04 9.30
C ARG A 230 9.62 -10.02 8.43
N ARG A 231 10.19 -8.82 8.31
CA ARG A 231 9.69 -7.81 7.38
C ARG A 231 9.73 -8.40 5.97
N LEU A 232 8.55 -8.67 5.41
CA LEU A 232 8.45 -9.10 4.01
C LEU A 232 9.12 -8.04 3.13
N ASP A 233 10.07 -8.49 2.33
CA ASP A 233 10.62 -7.71 1.24
C ASP A 233 9.55 -7.60 0.13
N LEU A 234 8.72 -6.56 0.24
CA LEU A 234 7.66 -6.28 -0.71
C LEU A 234 8.20 -5.90 -2.10
N GLY A 235 9.50 -5.61 -2.24
CA GLY A 235 10.15 -5.43 -3.54
C GLY A 235 10.37 -6.79 -4.19
N ARG A 236 11.16 -7.65 -3.53
CA ARG A 236 11.42 -9.02 -3.99
C ARG A 236 10.12 -9.81 -4.22
N LEU A 237 9.17 -9.74 -3.29
CA LEU A 237 7.89 -10.45 -3.43
C LEU A 237 7.10 -10.01 -4.66
N ARG A 238 7.16 -8.72 -5.00
CA ARG A 238 6.53 -8.18 -6.20
C ARG A 238 7.23 -8.70 -7.46
N ASP A 239 8.56 -8.70 -7.47
CA ASP A 239 9.34 -9.22 -8.60
C ASP A 239 9.09 -10.74 -8.81
N GLU A 240 8.95 -11.50 -7.71
CA GLU A 240 8.58 -12.92 -7.76
C GLU A 240 7.19 -13.10 -8.38
N VAL A 241 6.18 -12.36 -7.89
CA VAL A 241 4.83 -12.41 -8.45
C VAL A 241 4.84 -12.04 -9.93
N ASP A 242 5.60 -11.02 -10.32
CA ASP A 242 5.72 -10.61 -11.71
C ASP A 242 6.30 -11.71 -12.60
N PHE A 243 7.28 -12.45 -12.09
CA PHE A 243 7.90 -13.58 -12.79
C PHE A 243 6.96 -14.77 -12.99
N TRP A 244 5.93 -14.95 -12.14
CA TRP A 244 5.00 -16.08 -12.26
C TRP A 244 4.07 -15.98 -13.47
N PHE A 245 3.93 -14.79 -14.04
CA PHE A 245 3.17 -14.53 -15.26
C PHE A 245 4.02 -14.63 -16.54
N ALA A 246 5.29 -15.04 -16.42
CA ALA A 246 6.08 -15.42 -17.58
C ALA A 246 5.53 -16.72 -18.21
N PRO A 247 5.61 -16.88 -19.55
CA PRO A 247 5.03 -18.04 -20.24
C PRO A 247 5.41 -19.40 -19.65
N ALA A 248 6.69 -19.61 -19.33
CA ALA A 248 7.18 -20.86 -18.75
C ALA A 248 6.59 -21.15 -17.35
N SER A 249 6.40 -20.12 -16.53
CA SER A 249 5.78 -20.24 -15.20
C SER A 249 4.28 -20.57 -15.34
N MET A 250 3.58 -19.92 -16.27
CA MET A 250 2.17 -20.22 -16.53
C MET A 250 1.97 -21.64 -17.07
N ASP A 251 2.83 -22.12 -17.98
CA ASP A 251 2.77 -23.49 -18.49
C ASP A 251 2.97 -24.53 -17.39
N LEU A 252 3.85 -24.26 -16.42
CA LEU A 252 4.06 -25.12 -15.25
C LEU A 252 2.80 -25.21 -14.37
N LEU A 253 2.12 -24.08 -14.13
CA LEU A 253 1.01 -23.99 -13.17
C LEU A 253 -0.35 -24.31 -13.79
N MET A 254 -0.54 -23.98 -15.07
CA MET A 254 -1.79 -24.14 -15.83
C MET A 254 -1.76 -25.32 -16.82
N GLY A 255 -0.61 -25.99 -16.99
CA GLY A 255 -0.39 -26.98 -18.05
C GLY A 255 -0.16 -26.31 -19.42
N VAL A 256 0.10 -27.05 -20.49
CA VAL A 256 0.30 -26.48 -21.85
C VAL A 256 -1.03 -26.08 -22.49
N ALA A 257 -1.07 -24.96 -23.21
CA ALA A 257 -2.25 -24.50 -23.92
C ALA A 257 -2.67 -25.50 -25.03
N LYS A 258 -3.94 -25.92 -25.02
CA LYS A 258 -4.49 -26.94 -25.93
C LYS A 258 -5.26 -26.35 -27.12
N SER A 259 -5.57 -25.06 -27.07
CA SER A 259 -6.35 -24.36 -28.09
C SER A 259 -5.80 -22.96 -28.34
N GLU A 260 -6.20 -22.36 -29.46
CA GLU A 260 -5.84 -20.98 -29.77
C GLU A 260 -6.45 -20.00 -28.75
N THR A 261 -7.67 -20.26 -28.28
CA THR A 261 -8.31 -19.46 -27.23
C THR A 261 -7.49 -19.47 -25.93
N GLU A 262 -6.97 -20.63 -25.52
CA GLU A 262 -6.08 -20.72 -24.35
C GLU A 262 -4.76 -19.97 -24.56
N ARG A 263 -4.22 -19.96 -25.79
CA ARG A 263 -3.02 -19.18 -26.12
C ARG A 263 -3.27 -17.68 -26.00
N ILE A 264 -4.35 -17.19 -26.60
CA ILE A 264 -4.76 -15.77 -26.52
C ILE A 264 -4.99 -15.35 -25.05
N ALA A 265 -5.71 -16.17 -24.28
CA ALA A 265 -5.97 -15.91 -22.87
C ALA A 265 -4.68 -15.78 -22.05
N ARG A 266 -3.71 -16.68 -22.25
CA ARG A 266 -2.43 -16.66 -21.54
C ARG A 266 -1.53 -15.52 -21.96
N GLU A 267 -1.52 -15.18 -23.24
CA GLU A 267 -0.80 -14.00 -23.71
C GLU A 267 -1.33 -12.75 -23.02
N TRP A 268 -2.66 -12.59 -22.96
CA TRP A 268 -3.29 -11.47 -22.27
C TRP A 268 -3.03 -11.45 -20.75
N LEU A 269 -3.04 -12.62 -20.12
CA LEU A 269 -2.70 -12.79 -18.70
C LEU A 269 -1.24 -12.37 -18.42
N GLY A 270 -0.33 -12.67 -19.35
CA GLY A 270 1.08 -12.30 -19.28
C GLY A 270 1.38 -10.82 -19.53
N ARG A 271 0.47 -10.08 -20.20
CA ARG A 271 0.63 -8.64 -20.50
C ARG A 271 0.71 -7.78 -19.23
N ALA A 272 1.33 -6.62 -19.39
CA ALA A 272 1.65 -5.68 -18.31
C ALA A 272 0.43 -5.30 -17.43
N GLY A 273 0.73 -4.89 -16.19
CA GLY A 273 -0.24 -4.46 -15.18
C GLY A 273 0.46 -4.25 -13.84
N LYS A 274 -0.16 -3.49 -12.91
CA LYS A 274 0.45 -3.23 -11.58
C LYS A 274 0.51 -4.49 -10.69
N ARG A 275 -0.29 -5.52 -11.01
CA ARG A 275 -0.37 -6.84 -10.31
C ARG A 275 -0.54 -6.74 -8.80
N TRP A 276 -1.28 -5.73 -8.34
CA TRP A 276 -1.56 -5.54 -6.93
C TRP A 276 -2.34 -6.71 -6.31
N ARG A 277 -3.37 -7.22 -6.99
CA ARG A 277 -4.23 -8.27 -6.46
C ARG A 277 -3.50 -9.60 -6.22
N PRO A 278 -2.73 -10.17 -7.18
CA PRO A 278 -1.93 -11.35 -6.91
C PRO A 278 -0.86 -11.08 -5.83
N PHE A 279 -0.21 -9.91 -5.85
CA PHE A 279 0.75 -9.53 -4.81
C PHE A 279 0.13 -9.53 -3.40
N LEU A 280 -1.07 -8.96 -3.24
CA LEU A 280 -1.77 -8.91 -1.96
C LEU A 280 -2.15 -10.29 -1.44
N THR A 281 -2.58 -11.18 -2.35
CA THR A 281 -2.89 -12.59 -2.04
C THR A 281 -1.68 -13.27 -1.41
N VAL A 282 -0.51 -13.15 -2.04
CA VAL A 282 0.72 -13.78 -1.57
C VAL A 282 1.22 -13.12 -0.30
N ALA A 283 1.18 -11.79 -0.23
CA ALA A 283 1.72 -11.05 0.91
C ALA A 283 0.95 -11.39 2.19
N VAL A 284 -0.40 -11.43 2.14
CA VAL A 284 -1.21 -11.84 3.29
C VAL A 284 -0.91 -13.28 3.69
N HIS A 285 -0.85 -14.20 2.73
CA HIS A 285 -0.50 -15.59 3.01
C HIS A 285 0.85 -15.68 3.74
N GLN A 286 1.89 -15.06 3.18
CA GLN A 286 3.24 -15.06 3.74
C GLN A 286 3.30 -14.44 5.14
N ALA A 287 2.55 -13.35 5.37
CA ALA A 287 2.48 -12.71 6.68
C ALA A 287 1.80 -13.59 7.73
N LEU A 288 0.80 -14.38 7.35
CA LEU A 288 0.09 -15.29 8.26
C LEU A 288 0.90 -16.55 8.60
N VAL A 289 1.63 -17.12 7.64
CA VAL A 289 2.45 -18.33 7.87
C VAL A 289 3.82 -18.04 8.48
N GLY A 290 4.17 -16.76 8.72
CA GLY A 290 5.42 -16.35 9.38
C GLY A 290 6.64 -16.25 8.48
N GLY A 291 6.45 -16.06 7.16
CA GLY A 291 7.43 -15.62 6.16
C GLY A 291 8.88 -16.10 6.34
N GLY A 292 9.22 -17.27 5.80
CA GLY A 292 10.60 -17.74 5.65
C GLY A 292 11.21 -17.34 4.30
N ASP A 293 12.52 -17.55 4.13
CA ASP A 293 13.20 -17.53 2.82
C ASP A 293 12.85 -18.77 1.97
N GLU A 294 11.77 -19.46 2.35
CA GLU A 294 11.25 -20.63 1.66
C GLU A 294 10.54 -20.18 0.40
N THR A 295 10.83 -20.90 -0.68
CA THR A 295 10.18 -20.68 -1.98
C THR A 295 8.68 -20.78 -1.83
N VAL A 296 7.95 -19.75 -2.27
CA VAL A 296 6.49 -19.75 -2.30
C VAL A 296 5.97 -21.00 -3.02
N SER A 297 5.10 -21.77 -2.36
CA SER A 297 4.60 -23.03 -2.92
C SER A 297 3.79 -22.81 -4.21
N ASP A 298 3.78 -23.81 -5.09
CA ASP A 298 3.00 -23.74 -6.33
C ASP A 298 1.50 -23.55 -6.07
N ASP A 299 0.98 -23.93 -4.90
CA ASP A 299 -0.41 -23.70 -4.53
C ASP A 299 -0.72 -22.22 -4.30
N VAL A 300 0.16 -21.51 -3.60
CA VAL A 300 0.04 -20.05 -3.43
C VAL A 300 0.13 -19.36 -4.80
N ARG A 301 1.02 -19.84 -5.68
CA ARG A 301 1.15 -19.33 -7.05
C ARG A 301 -0.13 -19.57 -7.86
N ARG A 302 -0.75 -20.75 -7.77
CA ARG A 302 -2.04 -21.04 -8.43
C ARG A 302 -3.16 -20.13 -7.94
N VAL A 303 -3.24 -19.86 -6.65
CA VAL A 303 -4.26 -18.94 -6.09
C VAL A 303 -3.99 -17.51 -6.55
N ALA A 304 -2.74 -17.05 -6.60
CA ALA A 304 -2.39 -15.75 -7.16
C ALA A 304 -2.74 -15.63 -8.65
N LEU A 305 -2.45 -16.66 -9.46
CA LEU A 305 -2.86 -16.73 -10.87
C LEU A 305 -4.38 -16.70 -11.01
N ALA A 306 -5.13 -17.40 -10.14
CA ALA A 306 -6.59 -17.38 -10.17
C ALA A 306 -7.16 -15.97 -9.97
N VAL A 307 -6.60 -15.23 -9.02
CA VAL A 307 -6.97 -13.83 -8.76
C VAL A 307 -6.70 -12.94 -9.97
N GLU A 308 -5.57 -13.11 -10.64
CA GLU A 308 -5.26 -12.33 -11.84
C GLU A 308 -6.13 -12.75 -13.04
N CYS A 309 -6.51 -14.03 -13.15
CA CYS A 309 -7.47 -14.48 -14.16
C CYS A 309 -8.81 -13.76 -14.00
N PHE A 310 -9.36 -13.67 -12.80
CA PHE A 310 -10.60 -12.93 -12.54
C PHE A 310 -10.45 -11.45 -12.89
N HIS A 311 -9.31 -10.83 -12.53
CA HIS A 311 -9.07 -9.43 -12.83
C HIS A 311 -8.94 -9.16 -14.34
N LYS A 312 -8.14 -9.95 -15.05
CA LYS A 312 -7.94 -9.79 -16.49
C LYS A 312 -9.22 -10.10 -17.27
N ALA A 313 -10.04 -11.04 -16.80
CA ALA A 313 -11.36 -11.26 -17.36
C ALA A 313 -12.26 -10.02 -17.24
N SER A 314 -12.31 -9.40 -16.06
CA SER A 314 -13.11 -8.19 -15.86
C SER A 314 -12.65 -7.07 -16.78
N LEU A 315 -11.33 -6.87 -16.94
CA LEU A 315 -10.80 -5.84 -17.85
C LEU A 315 -11.18 -6.09 -19.31
N ILE A 316 -11.19 -7.33 -19.77
CA ILE A 316 -11.61 -7.65 -21.15
C ILE A 316 -13.07 -7.30 -21.37
N HIS A 317 -13.92 -7.64 -20.40
CA HIS A 317 -15.35 -7.33 -20.47
C HIS A 317 -15.60 -5.83 -20.35
N ASP A 318 -14.94 -5.14 -19.42
CA ASP A 318 -14.99 -3.68 -19.27
C ASP A 318 -14.56 -2.97 -20.56
N ASP A 319 -13.44 -3.38 -21.19
CA ASP A 319 -12.96 -2.80 -22.45
C ASP A 319 -14.01 -2.90 -23.57
N ILE A 320 -14.77 -4.00 -23.62
CA ILE A 320 -15.85 -4.20 -24.59
C ILE A 320 -17.05 -3.31 -24.26
N GLU A 321 -17.39 -3.20 -22.97
CA GLU A 321 -18.53 -2.42 -22.50
C GLU A 321 -18.32 -0.92 -22.70
N ASP A 322 -17.08 -0.46 -22.58
CA ASP A 322 -16.68 0.94 -22.70
C ASP A 322 -16.21 1.33 -24.11
N ASP A 323 -16.05 0.36 -25.03
CA ASP A 323 -15.54 0.53 -26.40
C ASP A 323 -14.10 1.11 -26.42
N ASP A 324 -13.26 0.64 -25.49
CA ASP A 324 -11.88 1.11 -25.32
C ASP A 324 -10.97 0.55 -26.43
N ALA A 325 -10.29 1.43 -27.17
CA ALA A 325 -9.39 1.01 -28.26
C ALA A 325 -8.06 0.42 -27.75
N GLU A 326 -7.55 0.95 -26.64
CA GLU A 326 -6.24 0.59 -26.09
C GLU A 326 -6.29 0.41 -24.56
N ARG A 327 -5.46 -0.49 -24.04
CA ARG A 327 -5.20 -0.68 -22.62
C ARG A 327 -3.71 -0.91 -22.41
N TYR A 328 -3.13 -0.18 -21.44
CA TYR A 328 -1.69 -0.18 -21.17
C TYR A 328 -0.82 0.18 -22.38
N GLY A 329 -1.34 0.99 -23.31
CA GLY A 329 -0.65 1.37 -24.55
C GLY A 329 -0.64 0.29 -25.62
N GLU A 330 -1.43 -0.79 -25.46
CA GLU A 330 -1.62 -1.83 -26.45
C GLU A 330 -3.10 -1.92 -26.89
N PRO A 331 -3.41 -2.37 -28.11
CA PRO A 331 -4.79 -2.53 -28.54
C PRO A 331 -5.55 -3.54 -27.66
N THR A 332 -6.80 -3.24 -27.32
CA THR A 332 -7.66 -4.13 -26.53
C THR A 332 -7.97 -5.44 -27.27
N LEU A 333 -8.33 -6.50 -26.55
CA LEU A 333 -8.59 -7.81 -27.14
C LEU A 333 -9.71 -7.77 -28.20
N HIS A 334 -10.77 -6.99 -27.97
CA HIS A 334 -11.86 -6.87 -28.92
C HIS A 334 -11.48 -6.05 -30.16
N SER A 335 -10.56 -5.09 -30.02
CA SER A 335 -9.98 -4.38 -31.16
C SER A 335 -9.09 -5.29 -32.02
N GLN A 336 -8.36 -6.23 -31.40
CA GLN A 336 -7.47 -7.16 -32.12
C GLN A 336 -8.21 -8.35 -32.76
N PHE A 337 -9.13 -8.98 -32.02
CA PHE A 337 -9.74 -10.27 -32.42
C PHE A 337 -11.27 -10.20 -32.61
N GLY A 338 -11.87 -9.03 -32.41
CA GLY A 338 -13.31 -8.84 -32.43
C GLY A 338 -13.98 -9.21 -31.10
N VAL A 339 -15.16 -8.60 -30.88
CA VAL A 339 -15.99 -8.80 -29.68
C VAL A 339 -16.27 -10.28 -29.36
N PRO A 340 -16.65 -11.15 -30.32
CA PRO A 340 -16.99 -12.55 -30.00
C PRO A 340 -15.81 -13.34 -29.40
N VAL A 341 -14.58 -13.11 -29.90
CA VAL A 341 -13.39 -13.78 -29.38
C VAL A 341 -13.03 -13.24 -28.01
N ALA A 342 -13.03 -11.93 -27.84
CA ALA A 342 -12.70 -11.28 -26.58
C ALA A 342 -13.66 -11.69 -25.45
N LEU A 343 -14.97 -11.70 -25.70
CA LEU A 343 -15.97 -12.19 -24.74
C LEU A 343 -15.66 -13.61 -24.26
N ASN A 344 -15.44 -14.52 -25.21
CA ASN A 344 -15.16 -15.93 -24.91
C ASN A 344 -13.81 -16.13 -24.19
N VAL A 345 -12.80 -15.28 -24.46
CA VAL A 345 -11.53 -15.29 -23.72
C VAL A 345 -11.74 -14.84 -22.27
N GLY A 346 -12.55 -13.80 -22.03
CA GLY A 346 -12.93 -13.38 -20.68
C GLY A 346 -13.63 -14.50 -19.91
N ASP A 347 -14.60 -15.18 -20.54
CA ASP A 347 -15.31 -16.32 -19.95
C ASP A 347 -14.37 -17.49 -19.62
N LEU A 348 -13.42 -17.78 -20.52
CA LEU A 348 -12.39 -18.79 -20.28
C LEU A 348 -11.53 -18.45 -19.06
N LEU A 349 -11.09 -17.20 -18.92
CA LEU A 349 -10.30 -16.76 -17.77
C LEU A 349 -11.07 -16.86 -16.45
N ILE A 350 -12.37 -16.55 -16.45
CA ILE A 350 -13.24 -16.79 -15.27
C ILE A 350 -13.22 -18.28 -14.90
N GLY A 351 -13.43 -19.17 -15.87
CA GLY A 351 -13.38 -20.62 -15.67
C GLY A 351 -12.03 -21.11 -15.16
N GLU A 352 -10.93 -20.59 -15.73
CA GLU A 352 -9.57 -20.90 -15.30
C GLU A 352 -9.29 -20.47 -13.86
N GLY A 353 -9.80 -19.31 -13.43
CA GLY A 353 -9.68 -18.87 -12.04
C GLY A 353 -10.28 -19.88 -11.06
N TYR A 354 -11.53 -20.31 -11.27
CA TYR A 354 -12.15 -21.34 -10.43
C TYR A 354 -11.45 -22.69 -10.51
N ARG A 355 -11.00 -23.09 -11.71
CA ARG A 355 -10.24 -24.33 -11.92
C ARG A 355 -8.94 -24.34 -11.11
N LEU A 356 -8.22 -23.23 -11.08
CA LEU A 356 -6.98 -23.07 -10.32
C LEU A 356 -7.22 -23.14 -8.80
N LEU A 357 -8.28 -22.49 -8.29
CA LEU A 357 -8.68 -22.61 -6.88
C LEU A 357 -9.05 -24.05 -6.50
N ALA A 358 -9.79 -24.77 -7.35
CA ALA A 358 -10.18 -26.14 -7.08
C ALA A 358 -9.01 -27.14 -7.13
N SER A 359 -7.99 -26.85 -7.94
CA SER A 359 -6.85 -27.75 -8.19
C SER A 359 -5.64 -27.54 -7.29
N CYS A 360 -5.61 -26.50 -6.45
CA CYS A 360 -4.53 -26.31 -5.48
C CYS A 360 -4.52 -27.43 -4.41
N GLY A 361 -3.41 -27.60 -3.70
CA GLY A 361 -3.23 -28.58 -2.63
C GLY A 361 -3.89 -28.26 -1.28
N ALA A 362 -4.77 -27.24 -1.21
CA ALA A 362 -5.45 -26.85 0.03
C ALA A 362 -6.44 -27.91 0.54
N THR A 363 -6.87 -27.79 1.81
CA THR A 363 -7.91 -28.65 2.39
C THR A 363 -9.24 -28.49 1.65
N ALA A 364 -10.13 -29.48 1.77
CA ALA A 364 -11.44 -29.41 1.13
C ALA A 364 -12.25 -28.20 1.63
N GLU A 365 -12.17 -27.92 2.93
CA GLU A 365 -12.82 -26.80 3.59
C GLU A 365 -12.28 -25.46 3.05
N ALA A 366 -10.94 -25.32 2.96
CA ALA A 366 -10.32 -24.12 2.42
C ALA A 366 -10.68 -23.90 0.95
N LYS A 367 -10.75 -24.97 0.13
CA LYS A 367 -11.19 -24.87 -1.27
C LYS A 367 -12.63 -24.39 -1.40
N VAL A 368 -13.55 -24.99 -0.64
CA VAL A 368 -14.97 -24.59 -0.65
C VAL A 368 -15.09 -23.12 -0.27
N GLU A 369 -14.38 -22.69 0.75
CA GLU A 369 -14.41 -21.32 1.23
C GLU A 369 -13.80 -20.34 0.21
N MET A 370 -12.66 -20.68 -0.41
CA MET A 370 -12.06 -19.88 -1.49
C MET A 370 -13.01 -19.74 -2.68
N LEU A 371 -13.65 -20.83 -3.10
CA LEU A 371 -14.63 -20.80 -4.20
C LEU A 371 -15.84 -19.94 -3.83
N ARG A 372 -16.34 -20.04 -2.59
CA ARG A 372 -17.45 -19.23 -2.09
C ARG A 372 -17.11 -17.73 -2.13
N VAL A 373 -15.93 -17.36 -1.62
CA VAL A 373 -15.45 -15.97 -1.62
C VAL A 373 -15.26 -15.44 -3.03
N ALA A 374 -14.64 -16.21 -3.92
CA ALA A 374 -14.45 -15.81 -5.32
C ALA A 374 -15.80 -15.62 -6.05
N ALA A 375 -16.74 -16.55 -5.84
CA ALA A 375 -18.08 -16.47 -6.45
C ALA A 375 -18.89 -15.27 -5.95
N GLU A 376 -18.89 -15.00 -4.65
CA GLU A 376 -19.59 -13.82 -4.13
C GLU A 376 -18.95 -12.53 -4.63
N GLY A 377 -17.61 -12.45 -4.59
CA GLY A 377 -16.88 -11.29 -5.11
C GLY A 377 -17.19 -11.03 -6.59
N GLN A 378 -17.22 -12.06 -7.43
CA GLN A 378 -17.61 -11.91 -8.83
C GLN A 378 -19.06 -11.40 -8.98
N ARG A 379 -20.01 -11.92 -8.18
CA ARG A 379 -21.40 -11.43 -8.20
C ARG A 379 -21.51 -9.96 -7.81
N GLU A 380 -20.74 -9.53 -6.82
CA GLU A 380 -20.71 -8.13 -6.38
C GLU A 380 -20.10 -7.21 -7.45
N LEU A 381 -18.99 -7.62 -8.08
CA LEU A 381 -18.38 -6.88 -9.20
C LEU A 381 -19.38 -6.68 -10.35
N CYS A 382 -20.05 -7.76 -10.79
CA CYS A 382 -21.06 -7.66 -11.86
C CYS A 382 -22.26 -6.78 -11.47
N ARG A 383 -22.66 -6.75 -10.20
CA ARG A 383 -23.72 -5.85 -9.71
C ARG A 383 -23.26 -4.40 -9.75
N GLY A 384 -22.03 -4.11 -9.32
CA GLY A 384 -21.43 -2.78 -9.36
C GLY A 384 -21.32 -2.26 -10.79
N GLN A 385 -20.70 -3.02 -11.68
CA GLN A 385 -20.59 -2.69 -13.10
C GLN A 385 -21.96 -2.56 -13.77
N GLY A 386 -22.89 -3.48 -13.48
CA GLY A 386 -24.25 -3.41 -13.99
C GLY A 386 -25.00 -2.14 -13.56
N ALA A 387 -24.81 -1.66 -12.33
CA ALA A 387 -25.42 -0.41 -11.85
C ALA A 387 -24.91 0.80 -12.65
N GLU A 388 -23.61 0.84 -12.94
CA GLU A 388 -22.98 1.86 -13.77
C GLU A 388 -23.51 1.83 -15.22
N LEU A 389 -23.55 0.65 -15.84
CA LEU A 389 -24.06 0.49 -17.21
C LEU A 389 -25.54 0.90 -17.31
N LEU A 390 -26.37 0.53 -16.33
CA LEU A 390 -27.78 0.92 -16.28
C LEU A 390 -27.94 2.44 -16.13
N TRP A 391 -27.09 3.07 -15.31
CA TRP A 391 -27.02 4.52 -15.20
C TRP A 391 -26.58 5.16 -16.54
N THR A 392 -25.57 4.62 -17.22
CA THR A 392 -25.10 5.08 -18.54
C THR A 392 -26.21 5.06 -19.59
N ARG A 393 -27.16 4.11 -19.52
CA ARG A 393 -28.33 4.07 -20.42
C ARG A 393 -29.39 5.12 -20.10
N ARG A 394 -29.46 5.59 -18.84
CA ARG A 394 -30.42 6.58 -18.35
C ARG A 394 -29.73 7.53 -17.37
N PRO A 395 -28.85 8.40 -17.89
CA PRO A 395 -28.00 9.22 -17.05
C PRO A 395 -28.85 10.18 -16.21
N GLY A 396 -28.58 10.18 -14.91
CA GLY A 396 -29.27 10.97 -13.92
C GLY A 396 -28.28 11.58 -12.94
N VAL A 397 -28.65 12.70 -12.33
CA VAL A 397 -27.73 13.39 -11.43
C VAL A 397 -27.54 12.59 -10.14
N LEU A 398 -26.29 12.26 -9.81
CA LEU A 398 -25.93 11.56 -8.58
C LEU A 398 -25.35 12.50 -7.53
N THR A 399 -25.62 12.19 -6.26
CA THR A 399 -24.97 12.81 -5.11
C THR A 399 -23.57 12.21 -4.91
N PRO A 400 -22.64 12.92 -4.24
CA PRO A 400 -21.32 12.35 -3.91
C PRO A 400 -21.42 11.00 -3.19
N LEU A 401 -22.42 10.84 -2.33
CA LEU A 401 -22.62 9.59 -1.58
C LEU A 401 -23.03 8.42 -2.48
N GLN A 402 -23.87 8.66 -3.49
CA GLN A 402 -24.26 7.63 -4.44
C GLN A 402 -23.09 7.21 -5.33
N VAL A 403 -22.24 8.15 -5.75
CA VAL A 403 -21.04 7.82 -6.52
C VAL A 403 -20.07 6.98 -5.68
N VAL A 404 -19.85 7.36 -4.41
CA VAL A 404 -19.03 6.56 -3.49
C VAL A 404 -19.59 5.14 -3.28
N ASP A 405 -20.91 4.96 -3.22
CA ASP A 405 -21.49 3.61 -3.11
C ASP A 405 -21.29 2.78 -4.39
N ILE A 406 -21.27 3.41 -5.57
CA ILE A 406 -20.87 2.75 -6.83
C ILE A 406 -19.40 2.31 -6.75
N PHE A 407 -18.49 3.20 -6.32
CA PHE A 407 -17.06 2.88 -6.15
C PHE A 407 -16.85 1.71 -5.19
N ARG A 408 -17.60 1.69 -4.08
CA ARG A 408 -17.59 0.60 -3.09
C ARG A 408 -17.94 -0.74 -3.72
N GLN A 409 -18.90 -0.78 -4.64
CA GLN A 409 -19.37 -2.02 -5.26
C GLN A 409 -18.47 -2.48 -6.44
N LYS A 410 -17.86 -1.54 -7.16
CA LYS A 410 -17.05 -1.85 -8.36
C LYS A 410 -15.64 -2.35 -8.03
N THR A 411 -14.97 -1.76 -7.05
CA THR A 411 -13.52 -2.00 -6.87
C THR A 411 -13.19 -2.77 -5.59
N ALA A 412 -13.92 -2.53 -4.50
CA ALA A 412 -13.62 -3.17 -3.22
C ALA A 412 -13.70 -4.72 -3.24
N PRO A 413 -14.69 -5.36 -3.90
CA PRO A 413 -14.82 -6.81 -3.84
C PRO A 413 -13.59 -7.53 -4.41
N ALA A 414 -12.96 -6.99 -5.45
CA ALA A 414 -11.77 -7.60 -6.05
C ALA A 414 -10.55 -7.56 -5.11
N PHE A 415 -10.38 -6.49 -4.33
CA PHE A 415 -9.34 -6.41 -3.29
C PHE A 415 -9.64 -7.35 -2.13
N GLU A 416 -10.91 -7.43 -1.70
CA GLU A 416 -11.37 -8.33 -0.64
C GLU A 416 -11.13 -9.80 -1.01
N VAL A 417 -11.49 -10.21 -2.23
CA VAL A 417 -11.23 -11.56 -2.74
C VAL A 417 -9.73 -11.87 -2.68
N ALA A 418 -8.87 -10.99 -3.21
CA ALA A 418 -7.42 -11.21 -3.21
C ALA A 418 -6.87 -11.45 -1.79
N LEU A 419 -7.20 -10.56 -0.84
CA LEU A 419 -6.71 -10.67 0.54
C LEU A 419 -7.27 -11.92 1.24
N ARG A 420 -8.56 -12.20 1.08
CA ARG A 420 -9.23 -13.33 1.73
C ARG A 420 -8.74 -14.67 1.19
N LEU A 421 -8.51 -14.82 -0.12
CA LEU A 421 -7.98 -16.05 -0.69
C LEU A 421 -6.59 -16.39 -0.12
N GLY A 422 -5.72 -15.38 0.04
CA GLY A 422 -4.44 -15.54 0.72
C GLY A 422 -4.58 -15.99 2.18
N ALA A 423 -5.53 -15.39 2.91
CA ALA A 423 -5.78 -15.73 4.30
C ALA A 423 -6.38 -17.12 4.51
N ILE A 424 -7.32 -17.53 3.64
CA ILE A 424 -7.92 -18.86 3.66
C ILE A 424 -6.86 -19.93 3.38
N LEU A 425 -6.02 -19.72 2.38
CA LEU A 425 -4.96 -20.66 2.05
C LEU A 425 -3.94 -20.81 3.20
N ALA A 426 -3.65 -19.73 3.93
CA ALA A 426 -2.79 -19.75 5.11
C ALA A 426 -3.45 -20.35 6.36
N GLY A 427 -4.75 -20.66 6.32
CA GLY A 427 -5.51 -21.14 7.48
C GLY A 427 -5.83 -20.07 8.53
N GLY A 428 -5.63 -18.78 8.21
CA GLY A 428 -5.83 -17.65 9.14
C GLY A 428 -7.08 -16.81 8.85
N HIS A 429 -8.00 -17.28 7.99
CA HIS A 429 -9.15 -16.48 7.57
C HIS A 429 -10.05 -16.03 8.73
N ASP A 430 -10.35 -16.91 9.68
CA ASP A 430 -11.21 -16.61 10.81
C ASP A 430 -10.63 -15.50 11.71
N GLU A 431 -9.31 -15.35 11.73
CA GLU A 431 -8.60 -14.32 12.50
C GLU A 431 -8.69 -12.93 11.87
N VAL A 432 -8.78 -12.86 10.54
CA VAL A 432 -8.58 -11.60 9.79
C VAL A 432 -9.74 -11.22 8.87
N GLY A 433 -10.68 -12.12 8.59
CA GLY A 433 -11.66 -12.00 7.50
C GLY A 433 -12.54 -10.77 7.54
N ASP A 434 -13.04 -10.39 8.72
CA ASP A 434 -13.89 -9.20 8.92
C ASP A 434 -13.10 -7.89 8.79
N VAL A 435 -11.87 -7.88 9.31
CA VAL A 435 -10.95 -6.74 9.19
C VAL A 435 -10.58 -6.54 7.72
N LEU A 436 -10.24 -7.62 7.00
CA LEU A 436 -9.93 -7.56 5.57
C LEU A 436 -11.08 -7.01 4.73
N GLY A 437 -12.33 -7.37 5.04
CA GLY A 437 -13.49 -6.81 4.35
C GLY A 437 -13.63 -5.30 4.58
N THR A 438 -13.44 -4.83 5.82
CA THR A 438 -13.50 -3.40 6.15
C THR A 438 -12.35 -2.61 5.51
N TYR A 439 -11.15 -3.15 5.58
CA TYR A 439 -9.96 -2.62 4.93
C TYR A 439 -10.15 -2.49 3.41
N SER A 440 -10.61 -3.56 2.74
CA SER A 440 -10.80 -3.56 1.29
C SER A 440 -11.87 -2.58 0.80
N ARG A 441 -12.94 -2.37 1.58
CA ARG A 441 -13.95 -1.35 1.26
C ARG A 441 -13.36 0.05 1.21
N ALA A 442 -12.64 0.45 2.25
CA ALA A 442 -12.00 1.76 2.31
C ALA A 442 -10.91 1.90 1.24
N LEU A 443 -10.08 0.87 1.05
CA LEU A 443 -9.03 0.83 0.04
C LEU A 443 -9.58 0.97 -1.38
N GLY A 444 -10.63 0.23 -1.73
CA GLY A 444 -11.25 0.24 -3.05
C GLY A 444 -11.89 1.59 -3.38
N ILE A 445 -12.54 2.23 -2.42
CA ILE A 445 -13.07 3.59 -2.59
C ILE A 445 -11.93 4.58 -2.81
N ALA A 446 -10.90 4.56 -1.96
CA ALA A 446 -9.72 5.42 -2.13
C ALA A 446 -9.07 5.22 -3.52
N TYR A 447 -8.99 3.99 -4.00
CA TYR A 447 -8.43 3.70 -5.32
C TYR A 447 -9.20 4.41 -6.45
N GLN A 448 -10.54 4.32 -6.47
CA GLN A 448 -11.33 5.02 -7.50
C GLN A 448 -11.30 6.54 -7.36
N ILE A 449 -11.24 7.08 -6.14
CA ILE A 449 -11.12 8.54 -5.97
C ILE A 449 -9.80 9.04 -6.57
N ARG A 450 -8.71 8.28 -6.42
CA ARG A 450 -7.44 8.63 -7.07
C ARG A 450 -7.57 8.52 -8.58
N ASP A 451 -8.15 7.45 -9.12
CA ASP A 451 -8.33 7.32 -10.57
C ASP A 451 -9.10 8.53 -11.14
N ASP A 452 -10.22 8.93 -10.52
CA ASP A 452 -10.96 10.15 -10.86
C ASP A 452 -10.08 11.43 -10.83
N LEU A 453 -9.18 11.54 -9.83
CA LEU A 453 -8.28 12.69 -9.69
C LEU A 453 -7.18 12.70 -10.74
N ASP A 454 -6.65 11.54 -11.10
CA ASP A 454 -5.62 11.37 -12.13
C ASP A 454 -6.17 11.76 -13.51
N ASP A 455 -7.46 11.53 -13.75
CA ASP A 455 -8.17 11.94 -14.97
C ASP A 455 -8.20 13.47 -15.17
N LEU A 456 -7.95 14.29 -14.14
CA LEU A 456 -7.82 15.75 -14.24
C LEU A 456 -6.44 16.26 -14.67
N GLY A 457 -5.44 15.38 -14.79
CA GLY A 457 -4.06 15.74 -15.10
C GLY A 457 -3.88 16.46 -16.45
N PRO A 458 -2.74 17.15 -16.65
CA PRO A 458 -2.46 17.97 -17.84
C PRO A 458 -2.49 17.22 -19.19
N GLU A 459 -2.49 15.87 -19.16
CA GLU A 459 -2.54 15.02 -20.35
C GLU A 459 -3.91 14.35 -20.58
N GLY A 460 -4.86 14.42 -19.64
CA GLY A 460 -6.24 13.93 -19.83
C GLY A 460 -6.37 12.49 -20.33
N GLU A 461 -5.36 11.63 -20.09
CA GLU A 461 -5.26 10.28 -20.67
C GLU A 461 -6.37 9.31 -20.21
N GLY A 462 -7.17 9.68 -19.20
CA GLY A 462 -8.23 8.84 -18.63
C GLY A 462 -9.58 8.86 -19.34
N GLY A 463 -9.80 9.75 -20.32
CA GLY A 463 -10.99 9.73 -21.17
C GLY A 463 -12.33 10.08 -20.50
N ASP A 464 -12.45 10.11 -19.17
CA ASP A 464 -13.75 10.19 -18.47
C ASP A 464 -14.21 11.63 -18.13
N ILE A 465 -13.43 12.65 -18.54
CA ILE A 465 -13.88 14.06 -18.46
C ILE A 465 -15.09 14.31 -19.38
N ASP A 466 -15.44 13.38 -20.26
CA ASP A 466 -16.60 13.50 -21.15
C ASP A 466 -17.93 13.00 -20.55
N GLY A 467 -17.93 12.55 -19.28
CA GLY A 467 -19.15 12.20 -18.55
C GLY A 467 -19.73 10.83 -18.93
N ARG A 468 -18.88 9.93 -19.42
CA ARG A 468 -19.24 8.54 -19.74
C ARG A 468 -19.43 7.68 -18.50
N ARG A 469 -18.81 8.00 -17.36
CA ARG A 469 -19.05 7.27 -16.11
C ARG A 469 -19.40 8.21 -14.93
N PRO A 470 -19.98 7.67 -13.84
CA PRO A 470 -20.20 8.42 -12.61
C PRO A 470 -18.88 8.93 -12.00
N SER A 471 -18.65 10.24 -12.04
CA SER A 471 -17.48 10.87 -11.44
C SER A 471 -17.79 11.54 -10.10
N LEU A 472 -16.92 11.32 -9.10
CA LEU A 472 -17.00 11.96 -7.80
C LEU A 472 -16.66 13.45 -7.89
N LEU A 473 -15.71 13.82 -8.74
CA LEU A 473 -15.37 15.22 -9.00
C LEU A 473 -16.58 15.97 -9.53
N LEU A 474 -17.29 15.39 -10.49
CA LEU A 474 -18.51 15.97 -11.04
C LEU A 474 -19.61 16.10 -9.98
N ALA A 475 -19.81 15.06 -9.16
CA ALA A 475 -20.80 15.09 -8.08
C ALA A 475 -20.49 16.19 -7.04
N VAL A 476 -19.23 16.30 -6.62
CA VAL A 476 -18.77 17.28 -5.63
C VAL A 476 -18.81 18.69 -6.20
N ALA A 477 -18.38 18.89 -7.46
CA ALA A 477 -18.44 20.18 -8.12
C ALA A 477 -19.88 20.69 -8.22
N ARG A 478 -20.81 19.79 -8.56
CA ARG A 478 -22.23 20.10 -8.67
C ARG A 478 -22.84 20.45 -7.31
N ASP A 479 -22.47 19.73 -6.26
CA ASP A 479 -22.92 20.01 -4.89
C ASP A 479 -22.44 21.36 -4.36
N ARG A 480 -21.22 21.77 -4.74
CA ARG A 480 -20.60 23.06 -4.37
C ARG A 480 -20.98 24.23 -5.27
N SER A 481 -21.59 23.96 -6.42
CA SER A 481 -21.99 25.00 -7.38
C SER A 481 -23.41 25.51 -7.12
N SER A 482 -23.65 26.76 -7.51
CA SER A 482 -24.97 27.39 -7.55
C SER A 482 -25.18 28.12 -8.88
N GLY A 483 -26.43 28.51 -9.17
CA GLY A 483 -26.78 29.26 -10.38
C GLY A 483 -26.39 28.56 -11.69
N GLU A 484 -25.87 29.33 -12.64
CA GLU A 484 -25.54 28.87 -13.99
C GLU A 484 -24.52 27.71 -14.01
N SER A 485 -23.52 27.72 -13.11
CA SER A 485 -22.54 26.64 -13.01
C SER A 485 -23.18 25.32 -12.59
N ARG A 486 -24.16 25.37 -11.68
CA ARG A 486 -24.91 24.16 -11.27
C ARG A 486 -25.76 23.61 -12.41
N GLU A 487 -26.44 24.47 -13.16
CA GLU A 487 -27.23 24.06 -14.32
C GLU A 487 -26.36 23.46 -15.44
N LYS A 488 -25.17 24.02 -15.68
CA LYS A 488 -24.19 23.45 -16.61
C LYS A 488 -23.78 22.04 -16.19
N LEU A 489 -23.46 21.83 -14.91
CA LEU A 489 -23.09 20.51 -14.38
C LEU A 489 -24.27 19.52 -14.37
N ASP A 490 -25.49 19.98 -14.12
CA ASP A 490 -26.71 19.14 -14.21
C ASP A 490 -26.97 18.68 -15.65
N ARG A 491 -26.78 19.55 -16.65
CA ARG A 491 -26.84 19.17 -18.08
C ARG A 491 -25.74 18.17 -18.43
N PHE A 492 -24.53 18.38 -17.90
CA PHE A 492 -23.42 17.48 -18.12
C PHE A 492 -23.69 16.08 -17.54
N TRP A 493 -24.22 15.98 -16.31
CA TRP A 493 -24.71 14.72 -15.71
C TRP A 493 -25.74 13.98 -16.57
N ARG A 494 -26.57 14.71 -17.33
CA ARG A 494 -27.60 14.14 -18.22
C ARG A 494 -27.09 13.88 -19.63
N ARG A 495 -25.80 14.15 -19.89
CA ARG A 495 -25.16 14.10 -21.21
C ARG A 495 -25.86 14.99 -22.23
N GLU A 496 -26.36 16.14 -21.77
CA GLU A 496 -26.93 17.18 -22.62
C GLU A 496 -25.83 18.15 -23.07
N GLY A 497 -25.36 17.98 -24.32
CA GLY A 497 -24.32 18.81 -24.93
C GLY A 497 -22.94 18.14 -25.00
N VAL A 498 -21.98 18.81 -25.63
CA VAL A 498 -20.58 18.34 -25.69
C VAL A 498 -19.80 19.04 -24.59
N PRO A 499 -19.18 18.30 -23.65
CA PRO A 499 -18.36 18.89 -22.59
C PRO A 499 -17.07 19.48 -23.17
N ASP A 500 -16.74 20.69 -22.73
CA ASP A 500 -15.39 21.23 -22.88
C ASP A 500 -14.57 20.73 -21.68
N ALA A 501 -13.65 19.81 -21.93
CA ALA A 501 -12.84 19.19 -20.89
C ALA A 501 -11.98 20.22 -20.14
N ALA A 502 -11.44 21.23 -20.84
CA ALA A 502 -10.62 22.27 -20.22
C ALA A 502 -11.46 23.19 -19.35
N ALA A 503 -12.64 23.60 -19.82
CA ALA A 503 -13.56 24.42 -19.04
C ALA A 503 -14.11 23.66 -17.82
N THR A 504 -14.39 22.36 -17.96
CA THR A 504 -14.88 21.50 -16.88
C THR A 504 -13.81 21.32 -15.79
N ALA A 505 -12.57 21.03 -16.18
CA ALA A 505 -11.45 20.94 -15.24
C ALA A 505 -11.16 22.27 -14.55
N ALA A 506 -11.31 23.40 -15.26
CA ALA A 506 -11.18 24.73 -14.65
C ALA A 506 -12.29 24.98 -13.61
N LEU A 507 -13.54 24.63 -13.93
CA LEU A 507 -14.68 24.77 -13.02
C LEU A 507 -14.50 23.89 -11.77
N TYR A 508 -14.00 22.65 -11.91
CA TYR A 508 -13.71 21.79 -10.76
C TYR A 508 -12.71 22.42 -9.80
N ARG A 509 -11.65 23.05 -10.32
CA ARG A 509 -10.66 23.78 -9.52
C ARG A 509 -11.25 25.04 -8.89
N GLU A 510 -12.06 25.79 -9.63
CA GLU A 510 -12.71 27.02 -9.15
C GLU A 510 -13.60 26.77 -7.93
N VAL A 511 -14.39 25.69 -7.96
CA VAL A 511 -15.28 25.32 -6.84
C VAL A 511 -14.60 24.44 -5.78
N GLY A 512 -13.30 24.17 -5.94
CA GLY A 512 -12.48 23.35 -5.04
C GLY A 512 -12.93 21.88 -4.96
N ALA A 513 -13.54 21.34 -6.00
CA ALA A 513 -13.99 19.95 -6.03
C ALA A 513 -12.83 18.97 -5.98
N ASP A 514 -11.73 19.31 -6.66
CA ASP A 514 -10.45 18.60 -6.65
C ASP A 514 -9.87 18.53 -5.23
N GLU A 515 -9.82 19.66 -4.52
CA GLU A 515 -9.33 19.71 -3.14
C GLU A 515 -10.19 18.85 -2.21
N ARG A 516 -11.52 18.89 -2.38
CA ARG A 516 -12.42 18.06 -1.60
C ARG A 516 -12.23 16.56 -1.89
N CYS A 517 -12.01 16.18 -3.15
CA CYS A 517 -11.77 14.79 -3.51
C CYS A 517 -10.43 14.29 -2.97
N ARG A 518 -9.35 15.11 -3.00
CA ARG A 518 -8.07 14.77 -2.33
C ARG A 518 -8.24 14.53 -0.84
N HIS A 519 -8.98 15.39 -0.15
CA HIS A 519 -9.24 15.20 1.28
C HIS A 519 -10.08 13.92 1.55
N LEU A 520 -11.03 13.58 0.67
CA LEU A 520 -11.79 12.33 0.78
C LEU A 520 -10.90 11.09 0.54
N LEU A 521 -10.02 11.14 -0.47
CA LEU A 521 -9.03 10.10 -0.76
C LEU A 521 -8.23 9.74 0.49
N GLU A 522 -7.63 10.74 1.13
CA GLU A 522 -6.83 10.53 2.34
C GLU A 522 -7.66 10.02 3.52
N SER A 523 -8.88 10.54 3.68
CA SER A 523 -9.78 10.09 4.74
C SER A 523 -10.12 8.60 4.61
N TYR A 524 -10.27 8.09 3.39
CA TYR A 524 -10.46 6.67 3.12
C TYR A 524 -9.16 5.85 3.26
N GLN A 525 -7.99 6.41 2.91
CA GLN A 525 -6.70 5.77 3.21
C GLN A 525 -6.54 5.54 4.72
N GLU A 526 -6.90 6.54 5.51
CA GLU A 526 -6.85 6.43 6.97
C GLU A 526 -7.96 5.56 7.55
N GLU A 527 -9.14 5.53 6.95
CA GLU A 527 -10.17 4.56 7.32
C GLU A 527 -9.69 3.12 7.09
N ALA A 528 -9.01 2.86 5.97
CA ALA A 528 -8.36 1.58 5.72
C ALA A 528 -7.33 1.27 6.83
N ILE A 529 -6.45 2.20 7.17
CA ILE A 529 -5.46 2.02 8.25
C ILE A 529 -6.15 1.79 9.62
N ARG A 530 -7.17 2.59 9.95
CA ARG A 530 -7.91 2.47 11.23
C ARG A 530 -8.65 1.15 11.36
N SER A 531 -9.14 0.59 10.26
CA SER A 531 -9.80 -0.73 10.28
C SER A 531 -8.88 -1.84 10.78
N LEU A 532 -7.56 -1.66 10.68
CA LEU A 532 -6.55 -2.61 11.14
C LEU A 532 -6.35 -2.60 12.67
N ALA A 533 -6.98 -1.69 13.42
CA ALA A 533 -6.79 -1.56 14.86
C ALA A 533 -7.13 -2.86 15.63
N LEU A 534 -8.16 -3.58 15.16
CA LEU A 534 -8.64 -4.83 15.76
C LEU A 534 -7.86 -6.06 15.29
N LEU A 535 -6.87 -5.91 14.41
CA LEU A 535 -6.07 -7.03 13.96
C LEU A 535 -5.02 -7.39 15.03
N ASP A 536 -5.04 -8.65 15.48
CA ASP A 536 -4.10 -9.16 16.47
C ASP A 536 -2.80 -9.66 15.85
N ASN A 537 -2.81 -10.07 14.58
CA ASN A 537 -1.60 -10.48 13.87
C ASN A 537 -0.77 -9.25 13.46
N PRO A 538 0.43 -9.04 14.06
CA PRO A 538 1.22 -7.88 13.74
C PRO A 538 1.79 -7.96 12.30
N SER A 539 2.29 -9.10 11.85
CA SER A 539 2.85 -9.19 10.49
C SER A 539 1.86 -8.76 9.41
N VAL A 540 0.59 -9.17 9.52
CA VAL A 540 -0.48 -8.76 8.61
C VAL A 540 -0.83 -7.28 8.77
N LYS A 541 -0.92 -6.78 10.01
CA LYS A 541 -1.26 -5.37 10.29
C LYS A 541 -0.24 -4.41 9.71
N GLY A 542 1.04 -4.68 9.92
CA GLY A 542 2.15 -3.90 9.36
C GLY A 542 2.19 -3.97 7.84
N LEU A 543 2.00 -5.17 7.28
CA LEU A 543 1.90 -5.36 5.84
C LEU A 543 0.78 -4.51 5.22
N LEU A 544 -0.43 -4.59 5.74
CA LEU A 544 -1.59 -3.88 5.17
C LEU A 544 -1.45 -2.36 5.30
N ARG A 545 -0.82 -1.86 6.37
CA ARG A 545 -0.46 -0.44 6.49
C ARG A 545 0.53 -0.02 5.38
N ARG A 546 1.56 -0.82 5.13
CA ARG A 546 2.57 -0.59 4.07
C ARG A 546 1.97 -0.62 2.68
N VAL A 547 1.01 -1.52 2.45
CA VAL A 547 0.27 -1.63 1.18
C VAL A 547 -0.44 -0.32 0.84
N VAL A 548 -1.11 0.33 1.80
CA VAL A 548 -1.76 1.64 1.56
C VAL A 548 -0.71 2.65 1.08
N GLY A 549 0.41 2.78 1.81
CA GLY A 549 1.49 3.69 1.41
C GLY A 549 2.06 3.37 0.03
N LYS A 550 2.28 2.09 -0.30
CA LYS A 550 2.79 1.67 -1.61
C LYS A 550 1.81 1.86 -2.75
N ILE A 551 0.51 1.69 -2.50
CA ILE A 551 -0.51 1.90 -3.53
C ILE A 551 -0.63 3.39 -3.84
N PHE A 552 -0.63 4.29 -2.84
CA PHE A 552 -0.99 5.70 -3.02
C PHE A 552 0.13 6.74 -2.95
N ASN A 553 1.25 6.48 -2.27
CA ASN A 553 2.24 7.51 -1.97
C ASN A 553 3.39 7.55 -2.99
N ASP A 554 3.10 7.36 -4.29
CA ASP A 554 4.06 7.37 -5.42
C ASP A 554 5.46 7.90 -5.07
N VAL A 555 6.28 7.03 -4.49
CA VAL A 555 7.65 6.93 -4.98
C VAL A 555 7.42 6.22 -6.31
N GLU A 556 7.41 6.99 -7.39
CA GLU A 556 7.39 6.46 -8.75
C GLU A 556 8.40 5.32 -8.86
N ILE A 557 7.93 4.08 -8.70
CA ILE A 557 8.51 2.96 -9.42
C ILE A 557 7.87 3.08 -10.79
N LYS A 558 8.35 4.05 -11.58
CA LYS A 558 8.21 4.01 -13.02
C LYS A 558 8.81 2.66 -13.41
N GLY A 559 7.93 1.69 -13.64
CA GLY A 559 8.26 0.43 -14.26
C GLY A 559 9.01 0.79 -15.53
N TRP A 560 10.28 0.44 -15.53
CA TRP A 560 11.25 0.78 -16.55
C TRP A 560 10.98 -0.10 -17.79
N CYS A 561 9.79 0.03 -18.40
CA CYS A 561 9.47 -0.64 -19.66
C CYS A 561 9.79 0.23 -20.88
N ARG A 562 9.89 1.57 -20.76
CA ARG A 562 10.27 2.40 -21.91
C ARG A 562 11.75 2.27 -22.30
N GLU A 563 12.68 2.09 -21.36
CA GLU A 563 14.10 1.95 -21.72
C GLU A 563 14.47 0.55 -22.23
N GLN A 564 13.82 -0.51 -21.75
CA GLN A 564 13.97 -1.85 -22.34
C GLN A 564 13.28 -1.98 -23.71
N GLU A 565 12.12 -1.34 -23.93
CA GLU A 565 11.48 -1.28 -25.26
C GLU A 565 12.31 -0.48 -26.25
N GLN A 566 12.89 0.66 -25.84
CA GLN A 566 13.80 1.42 -26.70
C GLN A 566 15.09 0.64 -27.00
N THR A 567 15.60 -0.13 -26.04
CA THR A 567 16.79 -0.99 -26.23
C THR A 567 16.46 -2.20 -27.11
N ALA A 568 15.28 -2.80 -26.96
CA ALA A 568 14.79 -3.92 -27.78
C ALA A 568 14.44 -3.46 -29.20
N ALA A 569 13.86 -2.28 -29.37
CA ALA A 569 13.61 -1.65 -30.66
C ALA A 569 14.93 -1.28 -31.37
N ARG A 570 15.92 -0.74 -30.64
CA ARG A 570 17.28 -0.50 -31.16
C ARG A 570 17.99 -1.80 -31.55
N ARG A 571 17.84 -2.88 -30.77
CA ARG A 571 18.39 -4.20 -31.11
C ARG A 571 17.69 -4.84 -32.32
N ARG A 572 16.38 -4.68 -32.46
CA ARG A 572 15.62 -5.14 -33.65
C ARG A 572 15.96 -4.31 -34.89
N ALA A 573 16.19 -3.01 -34.76
CA ALA A 573 16.65 -2.15 -35.85
C ALA A 573 18.09 -2.49 -36.28
N ALA A 574 19.00 -2.76 -35.34
CA ALA A 574 20.37 -3.17 -35.64
C ALA A 574 20.47 -4.58 -36.27
N ALA A 575 19.51 -5.46 -35.99
CA ALA A 575 19.41 -6.78 -36.62
C ALA A 575 18.74 -6.76 -38.01
N ALA A 576 18.15 -5.63 -38.42
CA ALA A 576 17.45 -5.47 -39.69
C ALA A 576 18.28 -4.74 -40.76
N GLU A 577 19.52 -4.32 -40.47
CA GLU A 577 20.43 -3.78 -41.48
C GLU A 577 20.99 -4.90 -42.37
N PRO A 578 20.76 -4.87 -43.69
CA PRO A 578 21.33 -5.85 -44.60
C PRO A 578 22.83 -5.58 -44.75
N THR A 579 23.65 -6.57 -44.42
CA THR A 579 25.08 -6.59 -44.74
C THR A 579 25.26 -6.58 -46.26
N ALA A 580 25.39 -5.38 -46.83
CA ALA A 580 25.83 -5.18 -48.20
C ALA A 580 27.35 -4.90 -48.22
N SER A 581 28.03 -5.64 -49.10
CA SER A 581 29.37 -5.36 -49.65
C SER A 581 30.61 -5.80 -48.85
N ALA A 582 31.05 -7.04 -49.11
CA ALA A 582 32.47 -7.37 -49.23
C ALA A 582 32.67 -8.27 -50.47
N ALA A 583 32.81 -7.63 -51.64
CA ALA A 583 33.40 -8.21 -52.84
C ALA A 583 34.12 -7.10 -53.62
N ALA A 584 35.38 -6.90 -53.28
CA ALA A 584 36.45 -6.37 -54.13
C ALA A 584 37.79 -6.79 -53.52
#